data_AF-A0A091MSW4-F1
#
_entry.id   AF-A0A091MSW4-F1
#
_cell.length_a   1.000
_cell.length_b   1.000
_cell.length_c   1.000
_cell.angle_alpha   90.00
_cell.angle_beta   90.00
_cell.angle_gamma   90.00
#
_symmetry.space_group_name_H-M   'P 1'
#
loop_
_entity.id
_entity.type
_entity.pdbx_description
1 polymer ?
#
loop_
_entity_poly.entity_id
_entity_poly.type
_entity_poly.pdbx_seq_one_letter_code
_entity_poly.pdbx_strand_id
1 'polypeptide(L)'
;GKDWDFSSSGVFSGLKIDPDTLVKKLDLDSRSIVSSRTGLEEKTVLSKKEKMKLRKERWLQKIENVKLAKQRQKAEAKRKATPVVGDMQPLMEALPELSDLTTGGRGRKPSRSHVKAKAEPAYFCLMKQAQKHRLLEEEVARFHEVIADPRYRANPLMAI
;
A
#
# COMPACT_ATOMS: atom_id res chain seq x y z
N GLY A 1 49.13 -43.92 -17.35
CA GLY A 1 48.20 -42.84 -16.97
C GLY A 1 49.05 -41.68 -16.52
N LYS A 2 48.83 -40.49 -17.07
CA LYS A 2 49.68 -39.31 -16.85
C LYS A 2 49.08 -38.50 -15.70
N ASP A 3 49.87 -38.29 -14.66
CA ASP A 3 49.49 -37.68 -13.40
C ASP A 3 49.04 -36.22 -13.59
N TRP A 4 47.90 -35.88 -12.97
CA TRP A 4 47.40 -34.52 -12.87
C TRP A 4 48.03 -33.84 -11.66
N ASP A 5 49.23 -33.29 -11.83
CA ASP A 5 49.79 -32.36 -10.85
C ASP A 5 49.02 -31.02 -10.96
N PHE A 6 47.96 -30.90 -10.18
CA PHE A 6 47.34 -29.62 -9.88
C PHE A 6 48.34 -28.80 -9.06
N SER A 7 49.13 -27.97 -9.73
CA SER A 7 49.93 -26.93 -9.09
C SER A 7 48.99 -26.03 -8.26
N SER A 8 49.04 -26.19 -6.95
CA SER A 8 48.19 -25.52 -5.97
C SER A 8 48.63 -24.08 -5.68
N SER A 9 49.30 -23.42 -6.63
CA SER A 9 49.59 -21.99 -6.54
C SER A 9 48.26 -21.25 -6.61
N GLY A 10 47.67 -21.01 -5.45
CA GLY A 10 46.38 -20.35 -5.30
C GLY A 10 46.39 -19.04 -6.08
N VAL A 11 45.34 -18.80 -6.87
CA VAL A 11 45.20 -17.69 -7.82
C VAL A 11 45.51 -16.31 -7.20
N PHE A 12 45.46 -16.19 -5.87
CA PHE A 12 45.68 -14.96 -5.12
C PHE A 12 46.98 -14.94 -4.30
N SER A 13 47.87 -15.94 -4.44
CA SER A 13 49.07 -16.07 -3.60
C SER A 13 50.09 -14.93 -3.75
N GLY A 14 49.99 -14.14 -4.83
CA GLY A 14 50.80 -12.93 -5.03
C GLY A 14 50.09 -11.62 -4.65
N LEU A 15 48.83 -11.68 -4.21
CA LEU A 15 48.03 -10.48 -3.98
C LEU A 15 48.22 -9.98 -2.53
N LYS A 16 49.06 -8.95 -2.34
CA LYS A 16 49.15 -8.23 -1.07
C LYS A 16 48.03 -7.19 -0.98
N ILE A 17 46.97 -7.54 -0.25
CA ILE A 17 45.89 -6.60 0.08
C ILE A 17 46.23 -5.94 1.41
N ASP A 18 46.38 -4.62 1.39
CA ASP A 18 46.67 -3.85 2.61
C ASP A 18 45.39 -3.71 3.44
N PRO A 19 45.40 -4.04 4.75
CA PRO A 19 44.18 -4.05 5.56
C PRO A 19 43.52 -2.67 5.67
N ASP A 20 44.29 -1.59 5.56
CA ASP A 20 43.79 -0.22 5.59
C ASP A 20 42.96 0.12 4.34
N THR A 21 43.22 -0.54 3.21
CA THR A 21 42.43 -0.35 1.96
C THR A 21 41.08 -1.07 1.99
N LEU A 22 40.91 -2.05 2.88
CA LEU A 22 39.63 -2.74 3.09
C LEU A 22 38.64 -1.87 3.86
N VAL A 23 39.14 -0.89 4.62
CA VAL A 23 38.31 0.09 5.33
C VAL A 23 37.86 1.17 4.36
N LYS A 24 36.92 0.80 3.47
CA LYS A 24 36.21 1.77 2.64
C LYS A 24 35.31 2.61 3.56
N LYS A 25 35.82 3.76 4.01
CA LYS A 25 34.98 4.79 4.63
C LYS A 25 33.99 5.26 3.57
N LEU A 26 32.79 4.71 3.62
CA LEU A 26 31.69 5.13 2.76
C LEU A 26 31.39 6.58 3.13
N ASP A 27 31.86 7.50 2.29
CA ASP A 27 31.55 8.91 2.41
C ASP A 27 30.03 9.06 2.36
N LEU A 28 29.46 9.67 3.39
CA LEU A 28 28.02 9.79 3.57
C LEU A 28 27.39 10.59 2.42
N ASP A 29 28.19 11.41 1.73
CA ASP A 29 27.76 12.31 0.67
C ASP A 29 27.57 11.64 -0.70
N SER A 30 28.01 10.38 -0.86
CA SER A 30 27.77 9.59 -2.08
C SER A 30 26.46 8.78 -2.05
N ARG A 31 25.73 8.81 -0.93
CA ARG A 31 24.40 8.19 -0.84
C ARG A 31 23.37 9.16 -1.41
N SER A 32 22.60 8.68 -2.38
CA SER A 32 21.53 9.44 -3.04
C SER A 32 20.79 10.40 -2.10
N ILE A 33 20.88 11.71 -2.39
CA ILE A 33 20.13 12.81 -1.75
C ILE A 33 18.60 12.57 -1.76
N VAL A 34 18.13 11.61 -2.56
CA VAL A 34 16.73 11.23 -2.66
C VAL A 34 16.17 10.62 -1.37
N SER A 35 16.97 9.94 -0.53
CA SER A 35 16.46 9.32 0.71
C SER A 35 16.52 10.22 1.95
N SER A 36 17.27 11.32 1.91
CA SER A 36 17.45 12.25 3.05
C SER A 36 16.37 13.35 3.11
N ARG A 37 15.56 13.51 2.08
CA ARG A 37 14.57 14.60 1.98
C ARG A 37 13.33 14.45 2.86
N THR A 38 13.22 13.36 3.63
CA THR A 38 12.19 13.18 4.65
C THR A 38 12.81 13.07 6.05
N GLY A 39 13.13 14.22 6.62
CA GLY A 39 13.37 14.39 8.05
C GLY A 39 14.80 14.79 8.40
N LEU A 40 15.03 16.10 8.49
CA LEU A 40 16.07 16.78 9.30
C LEU A 40 15.82 16.53 10.80
N GLU A 41 15.50 15.30 11.17
CA GLU A 41 15.45 14.85 12.55
C GLU A 41 16.51 13.77 12.58
N GLU A 42 17.70 14.13 13.06
CA GLU A 42 18.63 13.14 13.59
C GLU A 42 17.77 12.15 14.37
N LYS A 43 17.68 10.90 13.90
CA LYS A 43 16.84 9.89 14.54
C LYS A 43 17.50 9.61 15.88
N THR A 44 17.19 10.45 16.86
CA THR A 44 17.56 10.26 18.25
C THR A 44 17.15 8.86 18.58
N VAL A 45 18.08 8.08 19.12
CA VAL A 45 17.80 6.69 19.50
C VAL A 45 16.88 6.77 20.72
N LEU A 46 15.58 6.94 20.44
CA LEU A 46 14.57 7.10 21.47
C LEU A 46 14.50 5.82 22.31
N SER A 47 14.28 6.01 23.60
CA SER A 47 14.07 4.92 24.53
C SER A 47 12.81 4.12 24.14
N LYS A 48 12.78 2.82 24.47
CA LYS A 48 11.60 1.96 24.24
C LYS A 48 10.33 2.56 24.85
N LYS A 49 10.45 3.22 26.00
CA LYS A 49 9.34 3.91 26.69
C LYS A 49 8.78 5.07 25.85
N GLU A 50 9.64 5.87 25.26
CA GLU A 50 9.25 7.02 24.43
C GLU A 50 8.62 6.55 23.12
N LYS A 51 9.21 5.53 22.48
CA LYS A 51 8.64 4.90 21.28
C LYS A 51 7.24 4.36 21.54
N MET A 52 7.02 3.72 22.69
CA MET A 52 5.70 3.24 23.09
C MET A 52 4.71 4.38 23.30
N LYS A 53 5.13 5.46 23.99
CA LYS A 53 4.30 6.65 24.19
C LYS A 53 3.89 7.28 22.86
N LEU A 54 4.85 7.49 21.94
CA LEU A 54 4.58 8.04 20.61
C LEU A 54 3.63 7.16 19.81
N ARG A 55 3.74 5.83 19.91
CA ARG A 55 2.80 4.92 19.24
C ARG A 55 1.37 5.10 19.78
N LYS A 56 1.22 5.21 21.10
CA LYS A 56 -0.09 5.46 21.74
C LYS A 56 -0.66 6.82 21.33
N GLU A 57 0.17 7.87 21.36
CA GLU A 57 -0.19 9.23 20.97
C GLU A 57 -0.70 9.27 19.53
N ARG A 58 0.08 8.73 18.58
CA ARG A 58 -0.29 8.66 17.15
C ARG A 58 -1.58 7.87 16.95
N TRP A 59 -1.80 6.82 17.73
CA TRP A 59 -3.03 6.04 17.68
C TRP A 59 -4.25 6.84 18.16
N LEU A 60 -4.13 7.57 19.27
CA LEU A 60 -5.19 8.44 19.79
C LEU A 60 -5.52 9.57 18.82
N GLN A 61 -4.49 10.26 18.30
CA GLN A 61 -4.64 11.29 17.27
C GLN A 61 -5.38 10.74 16.04
N LYS A 62 -5.06 9.52 15.60
CA LYS A 62 -5.76 8.89 14.48
C LYS A 62 -7.24 8.67 14.78
N ILE A 63 -7.58 8.22 15.99
CA ILE A 63 -8.97 8.02 16.40
C ILE A 63 -9.72 9.35 16.41
N GLU A 64 -9.14 10.40 16.98
CA GLU A 64 -9.74 11.73 17.05
C GLU A 64 -9.96 12.33 15.66
N ASN A 65 -8.97 12.23 14.78
CA ASN A 65 -9.08 12.68 13.39
C ASN A 65 -10.22 11.96 12.64
N VAL A 66 -10.38 10.65 12.84
CA VAL A 66 -11.48 9.87 12.23
C VAL A 66 -12.83 10.32 12.79
N LYS A 67 -12.94 10.56 14.10
CA LYS A 67 -14.17 11.07 14.72
C LYS A 67 -14.54 12.45 14.17
N LEU A 68 -13.57 13.36 14.09
CA LEU A 68 -13.75 14.70 13.55
C LEU A 68 -14.20 14.66 12.09
N ALA A 69 -13.54 13.85 11.25
CA ALA A 69 -13.92 13.69 9.84
C ALA A 69 -15.36 13.16 9.69
N LYS A 70 -15.76 12.19 10.51
CA LYS A 70 -17.13 11.66 10.50
C LYS A 70 -18.16 12.69 10.96
N GLN A 71 -17.82 13.50 11.96
CA GLN A 71 -18.69 14.58 12.43
C GLN A 71 -18.86 15.67 11.36
N ARG A 72 -17.77 16.07 10.70
CA ARG A 72 -17.79 17.00 9.56
C ARG A 72 -18.69 16.48 8.45
N GLN A 73 -18.53 15.23 8.04
CA GLN A 73 -19.37 14.60 7.01
C GLN A 73 -20.87 14.60 7.40
N LYS A 74 -21.20 14.29 8.66
CA LYS A 74 -22.59 14.32 9.14
C LYS A 74 -23.16 15.74 9.13
N ALA A 75 -22.37 16.73 9.53
CA ALA A 75 -22.78 18.14 9.51
C ALA A 75 -22.99 18.63 8.06
N GLU A 76 -22.08 18.29 7.15
CA GLU A 76 -22.17 18.60 5.72
C GLU A 76 -23.41 17.94 5.08
N ALA A 77 -23.69 16.67 5.37
CA ALA A 77 -24.88 15.99 4.87
C ALA A 77 -26.18 16.65 5.36
N LYS A 78 -26.23 17.07 6.64
CA LYS A 78 -27.35 17.83 7.18
C LYS A 78 -27.54 19.16 6.46
N ARG A 79 -26.44 19.92 6.27
CA ARG A 79 -26.44 21.20 5.54
C ARG A 79 -26.89 21.05 4.09
N LYS A 80 -26.47 19.99 3.40
CA LYS A 80 -26.91 19.71 2.02
C LYS A 80 -28.38 19.33 1.94
N ALA A 81 -28.92 18.65 2.96
CA ALA A 81 -30.31 18.21 2.98
C ALA A 81 -31.28 19.36 3.35
N THR A 82 -30.86 20.30 4.17
CA THR A 82 -31.64 21.50 4.48
C THR A 82 -31.26 22.61 3.50
N PRO A 83 -32.16 23.11 2.61
CA PRO A 83 -31.87 24.27 1.78
C PRO A 83 -31.81 25.53 2.67
N VAL A 84 -30.67 25.72 3.34
CA VAL A 84 -30.41 26.87 4.20
C VAL A 84 -29.91 27.99 3.31
N VAL A 85 -30.84 28.87 2.92
CA VAL A 85 -30.49 30.17 2.32
C VAL A 85 -29.67 30.93 3.37
N GLY A 86 -28.37 31.11 3.11
CA GLY A 86 -27.48 31.90 3.96
C GLY A 86 -26.45 31.13 4.80
N ASP A 87 -26.23 29.83 4.59
CA ASP A 87 -25.07 29.15 5.21
C ASP A 87 -23.76 29.66 4.58
N MET A 88 -22.93 30.32 5.38
CA MET A 88 -21.63 30.88 4.97
C MET A 88 -20.49 29.85 5.07
N GLN A 89 -20.74 28.69 5.68
CA GLN A 89 -19.72 27.65 5.87
C GLN A 89 -19.13 27.08 4.57
N PRO A 90 -19.90 26.87 3.49
CA PRO A 90 -19.34 26.42 2.22
C PRO A 90 -18.29 27.39 1.65
N LEU A 91 -18.47 28.70 1.88
CA LEU A 91 -17.51 29.71 1.44
C LEU A 91 -16.21 29.65 2.24
N MET A 92 -16.30 29.46 3.56
CA MET A 92 -15.12 29.30 4.42
C MET A 92 -14.36 28.01 4.11
N GLU A 93 -15.06 26.90 3.86
CA GLU A 93 -14.46 25.60 3.54
C GLU A 93 -13.82 25.57 2.16
N ALA A 94 -14.29 26.40 1.22
CA ALA A 94 -13.68 26.52 -0.10
C ALA A 94 -12.28 27.17 -0.06
N LEU A 95 -11.94 27.87 1.03
CA LEU A 95 -10.65 28.52 1.22
C LEU A 95 -9.60 27.55 1.78
N PRO A 96 -8.30 27.70 1.42
CA PRO A 96 -7.22 26.92 2.02
C PRO A 96 -7.07 27.16 3.53
N GLU A 97 -6.73 26.11 4.29
CA GLU A 97 -6.34 26.28 5.70
C GLU A 97 -4.93 26.89 5.80
N LEU A 98 -4.63 27.67 6.85
CA LEU A 98 -3.33 28.33 7.01
C LEU A 98 -2.14 27.34 7.04
N SER A 99 -2.37 26.11 7.49
CA SER A 99 -1.43 24.97 7.44
C SER A 99 -1.04 24.57 6.02
N ASP A 100 -1.95 24.70 5.05
CA ASP A 100 -1.69 24.39 3.65
C ASP A 100 -0.78 25.45 3.01
N LEU A 101 -0.82 26.70 3.52
CA LEU A 101 -0.01 27.81 3.02
C LEU A 101 1.44 27.75 3.53
N THR A 102 1.65 27.29 4.76
CA THR A 102 3.01 27.15 5.33
C THR A 102 3.76 25.95 4.77
N THR A 103 3.05 24.92 4.31
CA THR A 103 3.63 23.70 3.72
C THR A 103 3.80 23.80 2.20
N GLY A 104 4.39 24.91 1.71
CA GLY A 104 4.97 25.02 0.37
C GLY A 104 4.20 24.31 -0.77
N GLY A 105 3.04 24.85 -1.14
CA GLY A 105 2.46 24.74 -2.49
C GLY A 105 2.49 23.35 -3.14
N ARG A 106 2.09 22.28 -2.44
CA ARG A 106 1.77 21.02 -3.14
C ARG A 106 0.33 21.10 -3.62
N GLY A 107 0.19 21.55 -4.86
CA GLY A 107 -1.07 21.75 -5.56
C GLY A 107 -2.11 20.68 -5.27
N ARG A 108 -3.34 21.15 -5.05
CA ARG A 108 -4.57 20.35 -4.94
C ARG A 108 -4.50 19.17 -5.91
N LYS A 109 -4.42 17.95 -5.37
CA LYS A 109 -4.67 16.76 -6.18
C LYS A 109 -6.10 16.90 -6.72
N PRO A 110 -6.33 16.80 -8.03
CA PRO A 110 -7.69 16.80 -8.55
C PRO A 110 -8.49 15.71 -7.85
N SER A 111 -9.73 16.04 -7.46
CA SER A 111 -10.70 15.04 -7.05
C SER A 111 -10.71 13.97 -8.12
N ARG A 112 -10.58 12.69 -7.72
CA ARG A 112 -10.53 11.56 -8.64
C ARG A 112 -11.85 11.49 -9.42
N SER A 113 -11.94 12.21 -10.52
CA SER A 113 -12.99 12.08 -11.50
C SER A 113 -12.80 10.72 -12.18
N HIS A 114 -13.85 9.91 -12.11
CA HIS A 114 -13.95 8.56 -12.65
C HIS A 114 -12.79 7.60 -12.31
N VAL A 115 -12.97 6.87 -11.22
CA VAL A 115 -12.50 5.49 -11.16
C VAL A 115 -13.15 4.75 -12.33
N LYS A 116 -12.42 4.58 -13.42
CA LYS A 116 -12.79 3.60 -14.45
C LYS A 116 -13.04 2.28 -13.72
N ALA A 117 -14.22 1.70 -13.90
CA ALA A 117 -14.56 0.41 -13.30
C ALA A 117 -13.42 -0.55 -13.65
N LYS A 118 -12.69 -1.01 -12.63
CA LYS A 118 -11.63 -1.99 -12.86
C LYS A 118 -12.32 -3.24 -13.40
N ALA A 119 -11.78 -3.79 -14.49
CA ALA A 119 -12.21 -5.09 -14.99
C ALA A 119 -12.20 -6.10 -13.84
N GLU A 120 -13.19 -6.99 -13.84
CA GLU A 120 -13.31 -8.04 -12.82
C GLU A 120 -11.96 -8.79 -12.72
N PRO A 121 -11.40 -8.95 -11.51
CA PRO A 121 -10.11 -9.60 -11.35
C PRO A 121 -10.15 -11.02 -11.94
N ALA A 122 -9.37 -11.26 -12.99
CA ALA A 122 -9.39 -12.54 -13.70
C ALA A 122 -8.95 -13.74 -12.85
N TYR A 123 -8.15 -13.51 -11.80
CA TYR A 123 -7.60 -14.55 -10.94
C TYR A 123 -8.31 -14.59 -9.59
N PHE A 124 -8.73 -15.79 -9.17
CA PHE A 124 -9.44 -16.03 -7.90
C PHE A 124 -8.73 -15.44 -6.68
N CYS A 125 -7.39 -15.51 -6.62
CA CYS A 125 -6.59 -14.97 -5.52
C CYS A 125 -6.74 -13.45 -5.34
N LEU A 126 -7.07 -12.73 -6.42
CA LEU A 126 -7.21 -11.28 -6.45
C LEU A 126 -8.64 -10.79 -6.21
N MET A 127 -9.62 -11.70 -6.23
CA MET A 127 -11.04 -11.38 -6.04
C MET A 127 -11.36 -11.09 -4.57
N LYS A 128 -12.33 -10.19 -4.35
CA LYS A 128 -12.92 -9.95 -3.03
C LYS A 128 -13.80 -11.12 -2.61
N GLN A 129 -14.05 -11.27 -1.30
CA GLN A 129 -14.85 -12.38 -0.77
C GLN A 129 -16.26 -12.49 -1.39
N ALA A 130 -16.94 -11.35 -1.59
CA ALA A 130 -18.26 -11.33 -2.22
C ALA A 130 -18.23 -11.80 -3.69
N GLN A 131 -17.17 -11.46 -4.43
CA GLN A 131 -16.97 -11.91 -5.81
C GLN A 131 -16.71 -13.41 -5.85
N LYS A 132 -15.91 -13.93 -4.92
CA LYS A 132 -15.65 -15.38 -4.79
C LYS A 132 -16.91 -16.18 -4.51
N HIS A 133 -17.76 -15.69 -3.61
CA HIS A 133 -19.04 -16.32 -3.31
C HIS A 133 -19.93 -16.40 -4.55
N ARG A 134 -20.07 -15.28 -5.27
CA ARG A 134 -20.86 -15.24 -6.50
C ARG A 134 -20.33 -16.22 -7.56
N LEU A 135 -19.02 -16.26 -7.79
CA LEU A 135 -18.41 -17.21 -8.73
C LEU A 135 -18.74 -18.65 -8.34
N LEU A 136 -18.66 -18.97 -7.04
CA LEU A 136 -18.96 -20.31 -6.54
C LEU A 136 -20.44 -20.67 -6.72
N GLU A 137 -21.36 -19.74 -6.46
CA GLU A 137 -22.80 -19.93 -6.70
C GLU A 137 -23.09 -20.20 -8.19
N GLU A 138 -22.42 -19.47 -9.09
CA GLU A 138 -22.53 -19.67 -10.53
C GLU A 138 -21.98 -21.05 -10.97
N GLU A 139 -20.86 -21.52 -10.41
CA GLU A 139 -20.34 -22.88 -10.67
C GLU A 139 -21.26 -23.97 -10.12
N VAL A 140 -21.81 -23.76 -8.92
CA VAL A 140 -22.76 -24.69 -8.32
C VAL A 140 -24.01 -24.80 -9.20
N ALA A 141 -24.52 -23.68 -9.73
CA ALA A 141 -25.65 -23.70 -10.66
C ALA A 141 -25.34 -24.50 -11.93
N ARG A 142 -24.20 -24.23 -12.58
CA ARG A 142 -23.73 -24.99 -13.76
C ARG A 142 -23.63 -26.50 -13.48
N PHE A 143 -23.12 -26.87 -12.32
CA PHE A 143 -22.98 -28.27 -11.94
C PHE A 143 -24.34 -28.96 -11.74
N HIS A 144 -25.31 -28.26 -11.13
CA HIS A 144 -26.66 -28.79 -10.98
C HIS A 144 -27.35 -29.00 -12.33
N GLU A 145 -27.11 -28.13 -13.31
CA GLU A 145 -27.61 -28.31 -14.68
C GLU A 145 -27.06 -29.59 -15.32
N VAL A 146 -25.75 -29.83 -15.22
CA VAL A 146 -25.11 -31.05 -15.75
C VAL A 146 -25.64 -32.31 -15.07
N ILE A 147 -25.87 -32.28 -13.76
CA ILE A 147 -26.46 -33.42 -13.03
C ILE A 147 -27.94 -33.64 -13.38
N ALA A 148 -28.67 -32.57 -13.69
CA ALA A 148 -30.06 -32.65 -14.11
C ALA A 148 -30.19 -33.23 -15.52
N ASP A 149 -29.15 -33.13 -16.34
CA ASP A 149 -29.16 -33.60 -17.72
C ASP A 149 -29.30 -35.14 -17.81
N PRO A 150 -30.36 -35.67 -18.45
CA PRO A 150 -30.61 -37.12 -18.51
C PRO A 150 -29.52 -37.90 -19.23
N ARG A 151 -28.85 -37.27 -20.20
CA ARG A 151 -27.74 -37.85 -20.97
C ARG A 151 -26.52 -38.08 -20.08
N TYR A 152 -26.19 -37.10 -19.24
CA TYR A 152 -25.12 -37.22 -18.25
C TYR A 152 -25.44 -38.28 -17.19
N ARG A 153 -26.70 -38.38 -16.75
CA ARG A 153 -27.15 -39.44 -15.82
C ARG A 153 -27.09 -40.84 -16.42
N ALA A 154 -27.39 -40.99 -17.71
CA ALA A 154 -27.38 -42.28 -18.38
C ALA A 154 -25.96 -42.80 -18.59
N ASN A 155 -25.03 -41.96 -19.07
CA ASN A 155 -23.62 -42.30 -19.16
C ASN A 155 -22.73 -41.05 -19.14
N PRO A 156 -22.08 -40.73 -17.99
CA PRO A 156 -21.30 -39.50 -17.86
C PRO A 156 -20.05 -39.50 -18.74
N LEU A 157 -19.47 -40.66 -19.07
CA LEU A 157 -18.26 -40.75 -19.90
C LEU A 157 -18.51 -40.39 -21.37
N MET A 158 -19.75 -40.43 -21.82
CA MET A 158 -20.13 -40.10 -23.21
C MET A 158 -20.62 -38.66 -23.36
N ALA A 159 -20.81 -37.94 -22.25
CA ALA A 159 -21.38 -36.58 -22.23
C ALA A 159 -20.32 -35.48 -22.04
N ILE A 160 -19.04 -35.86 -21.84
CA ILE A 160 -17.88 -34.98 -21.62
C ILE A 160 -17.04 -34.89 -22.89
#